data_AF-A0A7U5JWR4-F1
#
_entry.id   AF-A0A7U5JWR4-F1
#
_cell.length_a   1.000
_cell.length_b   1.000
_cell.length_c   1.000
_cell.angle_alpha   90.00
_cell.angle_beta   90.00
_cell.angle_gamma   90.00
#
_symmetry.space_group_name_H-M   'P 1'
#
loop_
_entity.id
_entity.type
_entity.pdbx_description
1 polymer ?
#
loop_
_entity_poly.entity_id
_entity_poly.type
_entity_poly.pdbx_seq_one_letter_code
_entity_poly.pdbx_strand_id
1 'polypeptide(L)'
;MKQRLKNLISKLFNRGEITEAVPAKKMNINIQKMNDLRAELSAIESGFNRTIADKEREYDTASIAYHEAYDGYSELFQRYKLGLVKEAKIIAEKANLKPLEDAVSEIGYELDTIRGYKRDESLSLLNQMHDLQDEYLKAKADEMNAVASEMKRMKLVYNQKLSAYGAGCSEVFDIERDMMHQLQLHGLNNRLAIGDKFTAMMQNVPEQFN
;
A
#
# COMPACT_ATOMS: atom_id res chain seq x y z
N MET A 1 -58.30 -4.93 1.47
CA MET A 1 -57.75 -3.54 1.55
C MET A 1 -56.50 -3.45 2.45
N LYS A 2 -56.50 -4.04 3.65
CA LYS A 2 -55.35 -4.02 4.59
C LYS A 2 -54.05 -4.68 4.07
N GLN A 3 -54.12 -5.73 3.24
CA GLN A 3 -52.94 -6.36 2.62
C GLN A 3 -52.19 -5.43 1.65
N ARG A 4 -52.92 -4.63 0.85
CA ARG A 4 -52.31 -3.71 -0.12
C ARG A 4 -51.60 -2.55 0.57
N LEU A 5 -52.16 -2.06 1.69
CA LEU A 5 -51.52 -1.05 2.52
C LEU A 5 -50.28 -1.59 3.24
N LYS A 6 -50.33 -2.82 3.76
CA LYS A 6 -49.15 -3.50 4.34
C LYS A 6 -48.02 -3.68 3.32
N ASN A 7 -48.35 -4.01 2.06
CA ASN A 7 -47.37 -4.16 0.98
C ASN A 7 -46.81 -2.81 0.46
N LEU A 8 -47.56 -1.71 0.60
CA LEU A 8 -47.08 -0.37 0.27
C LEU A 8 -46.16 0.18 1.37
N ILE A 9 -46.52 -0.04 2.63
CA ILE A 9 -45.73 0.37 3.79
C ILE A 9 -44.44 -0.46 3.89
N SER A 10 -44.47 -1.76 3.59
CA SER A 10 -43.24 -2.57 3.52
C SER A 10 -42.31 -2.14 2.39
N LYS A 11 -42.83 -1.66 1.25
CA LYS A 11 -42.01 -1.07 0.16
C LYS A 11 -41.43 0.29 0.52
N LEU A 12 -42.09 1.07 1.37
CA LEU A 12 -41.62 2.40 1.79
C LEU A 12 -40.64 2.34 2.97
N PHE A 13 -40.70 1.28 3.80
CA PHE A 13 -39.87 1.11 5.00
C PHE A 13 -38.78 0.01 4.89
N ASN A 14 -38.78 -0.84 3.87
CA ASN A 14 -37.60 -1.66 3.51
C ASN A 14 -36.56 -0.84 2.72
N ARG A 15 -36.26 0.37 3.20
CA ARG A 15 -35.12 1.18 2.76
C ARG A 15 -33.94 0.97 3.72
N GLY A 16 -33.81 -0.25 4.23
CA GLY A 16 -32.63 -0.77 4.91
C GLY A 16 -31.86 -1.62 3.90
N GLU A 17 -30.73 -1.08 3.47
CA GLU A 17 -29.59 -1.82 2.91
C GLU A 17 -29.89 -2.75 1.73
N ILE A 18 -30.11 -2.14 0.56
CA ILE A 18 -29.36 -2.62 -0.60
C ILE A 18 -28.04 -1.83 -0.57
N THR A 19 -27.15 -2.19 0.36
CA THR A 19 -25.75 -2.26 -0.02
C THR A 19 -25.71 -3.39 -1.03
N GLU A 20 -26.03 -3.06 -2.29
CA GLU A 20 -25.51 -3.80 -3.42
C GLU A 20 -24.03 -3.91 -3.08
N ALA A 21 -23.60 -5.12 -2.70
CA ALA A 21 -22.21 -5.40 -2.48
C ALA A 21 -21.56 -5.01 -3.80
N VAL A 22 -20.97 -3.81 -3.82
CA VAL A 22 -20.29 -3.27 -5.01
C VAL A 22 -19.34 -4.39 -5.37
N PRO A 23 -19.54 -5.06 -6.53
CA PRO A 23 -18.72 -6.22 -6.87
C PRO A 23 -17.28 -5.74 -6.74
N ALA A 24 -16.51 -6.38 -5.86
CA ALA A 24 -15.15 -5.98 -5.55
C ALA A 24 -14.46 -5.75 -6.89
N LYS A 25 -14.14 -4.48 -7.19
CA LYS A 25 -13.74 -4.07 -8.53
C LYS A 25 -12.50 -4.89 -8.85
N LYS A 26 -12.63 -5.83 -9.80
CA LYS A 26 -11.54 -6.75 -10.14
C LYS A 26 -10.36 -5.89 -10.55
N MET A 27 -9.29 -5.95 -9.74
CA MET A 27 -8.12 -5.10 -9.93
C MET A 27 -7.56 -5.33 -11.34
N ASN A 28 -7.13 -4.25 -11.99
CA ASN A 28 -6.60 -4.35 -13.35
C ASN A 28 -5.40 -5.32 -13.37
N ILE A 29 -5.35 -6.19 -14.38
CA ILE A 29 -4.31 -7.22 -14.50
C ILE A 29 -2.89 -6.63 -14.53
N ASN A 30 -2.70 -5.46 -15.13
CA ASN A 30 -1.38 -4.81 -15.22
C ASN A 30 -0.96 -4.20 -13.88
N ILE A 31 -1.94 -3.78 -13.06
CA ILE A 31 -1.69 -3.36 -11.67
C ILE A 31 -1.29 -4.57 -10.83
N GLN A 32 -2.00 -5.70 -10.97
CA GLN A 32 -1.64 -6.93 -10.28
C GLN A 32 -0.23 -7.39 -10.65
N LYS A 33 0.07 -7.51 -11.95
CA LYS A 33 1.40 -7.92 -12.44
C LYS A 33 2.53 -7.03 -11.93
N MET A 34 2.35 -5.71 -11.92
CA MET A 34 3.34 -4.77 -11.37
C MET A 34 3.55 -5.00 -9.86
N ASN A 35 2.48 -5.25 -9.11
CA ASN A 35 2.57 -5.55 -7.69
C ASN A 35 3.27 -6.89 -7.42
N ASP A 36 2.99 -7.90 -8.25
CA ASP A 36 3.61 -9.23 -8.14
C ASP A 36 5.12 -9.14 -8.41
N LEU A 37 5.53 -8.46 -9.50
CA LEU A 37 6.95 -8.23 -9.81
C LEU A 37 7.67 -7.46 -8.69
N ARG A 38 7.02 -6.46 -8.10
CA ARG A 38 7.57 -5.72 -6.96
C ARG A 38 7.72 -6.60 -5.72
N ALA A 39 6.75 -7.47 -5.46
CA ALA A 39 6.82 -8.41 -4.33
C ALA A 39 7.92 -9.44 -4.54
N GLU A 40 8.04 -9.97 -5.75
CA GLU A 40 9.09 -10.91 -6.15
C GLU A 40 10.48 -10.28 -6.00
N LEU A 41 10.68 -9.05 -6.49
CA LEU A 41 11.96 -8.32 -6.33
C LEU A 41 12.33 -8.17 -4.85
N SER A 42 11.37 -7.78 -4.01
CA SER A 42 11.60 -7.64 -2.56
C SER A 42 11.96 -8.98 -1.88
N ALA A 43 11.34 -10.08 -2.33
CA ALA A 43 11.63 -11.41 -1.82
C ALA A 43 13.03 -11.89 -2.22
N ILE A 44 13.40 -11.70 -3.50
CA ILE A 44 14.72 -12.02 -4.04
C ILE A 44 15.80 -11.23 -3.31
N GLU A 45 15.63 -9.92 -3.17
CA GLU A 45 16.61 -9.08 -2.44
C GLU A 45 16.80 -9.57 -1.00
N SER A 46 15.71 -9.85 -0.30
CA SER A 46 15.75 -10.32 1.09
C SER A 46 16.42 -11.69 1.21
N GLY A 47 16.09 -12.62 0.29
CA GLY A 47 16.66 -13.96 0.24
C GLY A 47 18.16 -13.93 0.01
N PHE A 48 18.60 -13.27 -1.07
CA PHE A 48 20.03 -13.17 -1.38
C PHE A 48 20.81 -12.40 -0.33
N ASN A 49 20.27 -11.31 0.22
CA ASN A 49 20.96 -10.56 1.28
C ASN A 49 21.22 -11.44 2.51
N ARG A 50 20.27 -12.29 2.88
CA ARG A 50 20.45 -13.24 3.98
C ARG A 50 21.53 -14.27 3.65
N THR A 51 21.46 -14.89 2.47
CA THR A 51 22.45 -15.89 2.05
C THR A 51 23.85 -15.30 1.95
N ILE A 52 23.99 -14.08 1.41
CA ILE A 52 25.27 -13.36 1.35
C ILE A 52 25.79 -13.11 2.77
N ALA A 53 24.96 -12.60 3.68
CA ALA A 53 25.40 -12.32 5.05
C ALA A 53 25.84 -13.60 5.80
N ASP A 54 25.16 -14.73 5.58
CA ASP A 54 25.55 -16.00 6.18
C ASP A 54 26.87 -16.51 5.59
N LYS A 55 27.06 -16.40 4.27
CA LYS A 55 28.32 -16.76 3.59
C LYS A 55 29.48 -15.83 3.90
N GLU A 56 29.24 -14.54 4.13
CA GLU A 56 30.24 -13.58 4.59
C GLU A 56 30.76 -13.95 5.98
N ARG A 57 29.90 -14.41 6.89
CA ARG A 57 30.35 -14.92 8.20
C ARG A 57 31.19 -16.19 8.09
N GLU A 58 30.82 -17.10 7.19
CA GLU A 58 31.62 -18.30 6.89
C GLU A 58 33.00 -17.90 6.35
N TYR A 59 33.03 -16.94 5.40
CA TYR A 59 34.27 -16.40 4.83
C TYR A 59 35.15 -15.75 5.91
N ASP A 60 34.57 -14.90 6.76
CA ASP A 60 35.30 -14.22 7.82
C ASP A 60 35.92 -15.23 8.79
N THR A 61 35.17 -16.27 9.16
CA THR A 61 35.64 -17.34 10.05
C THR A 61 36.79 -18.13 9.42
N ALA A 62 36.65 -18.53 8.14
CA ALA A 62 37.69 -19.22 7.40
C ALA A 62 38.94 -18.35 7.22
N SER A 63 38.74 -17.06 6.94
CA SER A 63 39.81 -16.08 6.77
C SER A 63 40.60 -15.87 8.05
N ILE A 64 39.94 -15.76 9.21
CA ILE A 64 40.59 -15.68 10.52
C ILE A 64 41.44 -16.95 10.76
N ALA A 65 40.87 -18.14 10.57
CA ALA A 65 41.61 -19.39 10.77
C ALA A 65 42.83 -19.50 9.85
N TYR A 66 42.70 -19.09 8.59
CA TYR A 66 43.82 -19.02 7.65
C TYR A 66 44.90 -18.03 8.11
N HIS A 67 44.53 -16.82 8.55
CA HIS A 67 45.47 -15.81 9.02
C HIS A 67 46.21 -16.26 10.27
N GLU A 68 45.52 -16.84 11.26
CA GLU A 68 46.13 -17.38 12.47
C GLU A 68 47.15 -18.48 12.15
N ALA A 69 46.80 -19.42 11.25
CA ALA A 69 47.72 -20.46 10.82
C ALA A 69 48.91 -19.88 10.04
N TYR A 70 48.67 -18.87 9.20
CA TYR A 70 49.71 -18.22 8.41
C TYR A 70 50.71 -17.46 9.29
N ASP A 71 50.24 -16.77 10.34
CA ASP A 71 51.09 -16.10 11.32
C ASP A 71 51.98 -17.11 12.06
N GLY A 72 51.40 -18.25 12.48
CA GLY A 72 52.15 -19.36 13.07
C GLY A 72 53.21 -19.94 12.13
N TYR A 73 52.86 -20.14 10.86
CA TYR A 73 53.81 -20.56 9.82
C TYR A 73 54.92 -19.52 9.62
N SER A 74 54.58 -18.23 9.57
CA SER A 74 55.53 -17.13 9.38
C SER A 74 56.56 -17.10 10.50
N GLU A 75 56.14 -17.20 11.76
CA GLU A 75 57.04 -17.31 12.91
C GLU A 75 57.94 -18.55 12.83
N LEU A 76 57.37 -19.71 12.50
CA LEU A 76 58.11 -20.96 12.35
C LEU A 76 59.17 -20.84 11.25
N PHE A 77 58.82 -20.20 10.14
CA PHE A 77 59.70 -19.96 9.01
C PHE A 77 60.86 -19.02 9.37
N GLN A 78 60.64 -17.99 10.19
CA GLN A 78 61.72 -17.16 10.72
C GLN A 78 62.69 -17.99 11.58
N ARG A 79 62.18 -18.86 12.45
CA ARG A 79 63.02 -19.75 13.26
C ARG A 79 63.81 -20.76 12.40
N TYR A 80 63.22 -21.25 11.32
CA TYR A 80 63.92 -22.09 10.33
C TYR A 80 65.07 -21.33 9.66
N LYS A 81 64.87 -20.07 9.24
CA LYS A 81 65.95 -19.22 8.69
C LYS A 81 67.11 -19.02 9.65
N LEU A 82 66.84 -19.03 10.95
CA LEU A 82 67.85 -18.96 12.01
C LEU A 82 68.50 -20.32 12.34
N GLY A 83 68.14 -21.40 11.63
CA GLY A 83 68.65 -22.74 11.87
C GLY A 83 68.10 -23.43 13.12
N LEU A 84 67.05 -22.88 13.74
CA LEU A 84 66.48 -23.37 15.00
C LEU A 84 65.42 -24.46 14.82
N VAL A 85 64.99 -24.71 13.58
CA VAL A 85 63.93 -25.66 13.21
C VAL A 85 64.36 -26.47 12.00
N LYS A 86 63.92 -27.74 11.92
CA LYS A 86 64.17 -28.60 10.76
C LYS A 86 63.20 -28.29 9.62
N GLU A 87 63.69 -28.37 8.40
CA GLU A 87 62.92 -28.15 7.16
C GLU A 87 61.64 -29.00 7.09
N ALA A 88 61.69 -30.25 7.53
CA ALA A 88 60.52 -31.14 7.56
C ALA A 88 59.31 -30.55 8.32
N LYS A 89 59.54 -29.74 9.36
CA LYS A 89 58.45 -29.07 10.10
C LYS A 89 57.82 -27.93 9.29
N ILE A 90 58.62 -27.18 8.52
CA ILE A 90 58.12 -26.12 7.64
C ILE A 90 57.27 -26.70 6.51
N ILE A 91 57.73 -27.80 5.90
CA ILE A 91 57.00 -28.47 4.83
C ILE A 91 55.64 -28.96 5.34
N ALA A 92 55.60 -29.58 6.53
CA ALA A 92 54.35 -30.02 7.15
C ALA A 92 53.40 -28.85 7.45
N GLU A 93 53.91 -27.77 8.04
CA GLU A 93 53.08 -26.61 8.37
C GLU A 93 52.54 -25.90 7.13
N LYS A 94 53.36 -25.79 6.07
CA LYS A 94 52.91 -25.27 4.77
C LYS A 94 51.83 -26.15 4.14
N ALA A 95 51.93 -27.47 4.28
CA ALA A 95 50.90 -28.39 3.79
C ALA A 95 49.57 -28.21 4.54
N ASN A 96 49.61 -27.85 5.83
CA ASN A 96 48.42 -27.56 6.64
C ASN A 96 47.73 -26.23 6.25
N LEU A 97 48.48 -25.26 5.71
CA LEU A 97 47.91 -23.99 5.22
C LEU A 97 47.05 -24.18 3.97
N LYS A 98 47.41 -25.14 3.11
CA LYS A 98 46.80 -25.25 1.78
C LYS A 98 45.28 -25.49 1.82
N PRO A 99 44.76 -26.42 2.65
CA PRO A 99 43.32 -26.59 2.82
C PRO A 99 42.58 -25.34 3.31
N LEU A 100 43.22 -24.51 4.15
CA LEU A 100 42.62 -23.28 4.67
C LEU A 100 42.58 -22.18 3.59
N GLU A 101 43.64 -22.05 2.80
CA GLU A 101 43.69 -21.17 1.63
C GLU A 101 42.60 -21.54 0.61
N ASP A 102 42.48 -22.83 0.31
CA ASP A 102 41.49 -23.34 -0.64
C ASP A 102 40.06 -23.10 -0.15
N ALA A 103 39.80 -23.29 1.16
CA ALA A 103 38.50 -23.01 1.77
C ALA A 103 38.11 -21.52 1.67
N VAL A 104 39.05 -20.60 1.97
CA VAL A 104 38.80 -19.15 1.83
C VAL A 104 38.52 -18.79 0.37
N SER A 105 39.30 -19.34 -0.57
CA SER A 105 39.12 -19.09 -1.99
C SER A 105 37.79 -19.63 -2.52
N GLU A 106 37.37 -20.81 -2.08
CA GLU A 106 36.11 -21.44 -2.48
C GLU A 106 34.91 -20.62 -2.01
N ILE A 107 34.88 -20.24 -0.72
CA ILE A 107 33.81 -19.41 -0.16
C ILE A 107 33.78 -18.04 -0.85
N GLY A 108 34.95 -17.45 -1.15
CA GLY A 108 35.05 -16.20 -1.90
C GLY A 108 34.42 -16.30 -3.29
N TYR A 109 34.70 -17.39 -4.02
CA TYR A 109 34.11 -17.64 -5.33
C TYR A 109 32.59 -17.85 -5.25
N GLU A 110 32.10 -18.58 -4.24
CA GLU A 110 30.67 -18.74 -3.99
C GLU A 110 29.99 -17.39 -3.73
N LEU A 111 30.59 -16.53 -2.91
CA LEU A 111 30.07 -15.19 -2.62
C LEU A 111 29.92 -14.34 -3.88
N ASP A 112 30.94 -14.31 -4.74
CA ASP A 112 30.90 -13.58 -6.00
C ASP A 112 29.83 -14.14 -6.94
N THR A 113 29.69 -15.47 -6.98
CA THR A 113 28.65 -16.15 -7.77
C THR A 113 27.25 -15.77 -7.29
N ILE A 114 27.00 -15.81 -5.98
CA ILE A 114 25.71 -15.46 -5.36
C ILE A 114 25.38 -13.98 -5.63
N ARG A 115 26.36 -13.09 -5.51
CA ARG A 115 26.19 -11.66 -5.83
C ARG A 115 25.89 -11.44 -7.32
N GLY A 116 26.50 -12.23 -8.20
CA GLY A 116 26.20 -12.26 -9.63
C GLY A 116 24.75 -12.63 -9.91
N TYR A 117 24.28 -13.75 -9.35
CA TYR A 117 22.88 -14.18 -9.52
C TYR A 117 21.90 -13.16 -8.97
N LYS A 118 22.14 -12.61 -7.78
CA LYS A 118 21.32 -11.53 -7.23
C LYS A 118 21.18 -10.38 -8.22
N ARG A 119 22.31 -9.90 -8.76
CA ARG A 119 22.32 -8.77 -9.70
C ARG A 119 21.51 -9.10 -10.95
N ASP A 120 21.74 -10.26 -11.55
CA ASP A 120 21.15 -10.63 -12.83
C ASP A 120 19.63 -10.87 -12.69
N GLU A 121 19.19 -11.50 -11.60
CA GLU A 121 17.75 -11.68 -11.29
C GLU A 121 17.06 -10.35 -10.99
N SER A 122 17.67 -9.48 -10.17
CA SER A 122 17.11 -8.15 -9.90
C SER A 122 16.99 -7.32 -11.17
N LEU A 123 18.01 -7.34 -12.05
CA LEU A 123 17.96 -6.63 -13.34
C LEU A 123 16.87 -7.19 -14.27
N SER A 124 16.69 -8.51 -14.31
CA SER A 124 15.63 -9.15 -15.08
C SER A 124 14.24 -8.66 -14.64
N LEU A 125 13.97 -8.62 -13.34
CA LEU A 125 12.70 -8.13 -12.80
C LEU A 125 12.51 -6.64 -13.04
N LEU A 126 13.55 -5.82 -12.85
CA LEU A 126 13.49 -4.38 -13.11
C LEU A 126 13.18 -4.09 -14.59
N ASN A 127 13.75 -4.86 -15.52
CA ASN A 127 13.42 -4.73 -16.94
C ASN A 127 11.97 -5.12 -17.24
N GLN A 128 11.47 -6.21 -16.64
CA GLN A 128 10.05 -6.58 -16.78
C GLN A 128 9.11 -5.50 -16.22
N MET A 129 9.47 -4.88 -15.09
CA MET A 129 8.72 -3.75 -14.53
C MET A 129 8.77 -2.52 -15.45
N HIS A 130 9.94 -2.23 -16.02
CA HIS A 130 10.11 -1.14 -16.98
C HIS A 130 9.23 -1.34 -18.21
N ASP A 131 9.21 -2.55 -18.78
CA ASP A 131 8.39 -2.87 -19.96
C ASP A 131 6.88 -2.78 -19.66
N LEU A 132 6.47 -3.04 -18.42
CA LEU A 132 5.08 -2.94 -17.97
C LEU A 132 4.67 -1.50 -17.57
N GLN A 133 5.62 -0.56 -17.48
CA GLN A 133 5.42 0.74 -16.85
C GLN A 133 4.25 1.54 -17.46
N ASP A 134 4.20 1.68 -18.77
CA ASP A 134 3.17 2.49 -19.44
C ASP A 134 1.77 1.91 -19.28
N GLU A 135 1.67 0.58 -19.39
CA GLU A 135 0.41 -0.13 -19.20
C GLU A 135 -0.09 -0.05 -17.76
N TYR A 136 0.82 -0.13 -16.80
CA TYR A 136 0.52 0.07 -15.39
C TYR A 136 0.02 1.49 -15.11
N LEU A 137 0.71 2.51 -15.62
CA LEU A 137 0.34 3.92 -15.44
C LEU A 137 -1.04 4.21 -16.06
N LYS A 138 -1.30 3.69 -17.25
CA LYS A 138 -2.61 3.79 -17.90
C LYS A 138 -3.70 3.15 -17.05
N ALA A 139 -3.48 1.92 -16.58
CA ALA A 139 -4.44 1.23 -15.72
C ALA A 139 -4.72 2.01 -14.42
N LYS A 140 -3.70 2.62 -13.81
CA LYS A 140 -3.86 3.47 -12.63
C LYS A 140 -4.64 4.75 -12.92
N ALA A 141 -4.35 5.41 -14.04
CA ALA A 141 -5.10 6.59 -14.47
C ALA A 141 -6.58 6.25 -14.69
N ASP A 142 -6.89 5.11 -15.31
CA ASP A 142 -8.26 4.66 -15.53
C ASP A 142 -8.99 4.36 -14.21
N GLU A 143 -8.32 3.73 -13.23
CA GLU A 143 -8.88 3.54 -11.88
C GLU A 143 -9.21 4.89 -11.21
N MET A 144 -8.29 5.85 -11.28
CA MET A 144 -8.47 7.17 -10.68
C MET A 144 -9.58 7.97 -11.37
N ASN A 145 -9.65 7.92 -12.70
CA ASN A 145 -10.71 8.59 -13.47
C ASN A 145 -12.09 8.02 -13.16
N ALA A 146 -12.19 6.69 -12.98
CA ALA A 146 -13.43 6.05 -12.56
C ALA A 146 -13.86 6.51 -11.15
N VAL A 147 -12.92 6.59 -10.20
CA VAL A 147 -13.19 7.11 -8.85
C VAL A 147 -13.62 8.57 -8.90
N ALA A 148 -12.91 9.41 -9.66
CA ALA A 148 -13.25 10.82 -9.81
C ALA A 148 -14.64 11.03 -10.43
N SER A 149 -15.00 10.20 -11.41
CA SER A 149 -16.33 10.23 -12.04
C SER A 149 -17.43 9.87 -11.04
N GLU A 150 -17.19 8.87 -10.20
CA GLU A 150 -18.13 8.48 -9.15
C GLU A 150 -18.26 9.57 -8.08
N MET A 151 -17.16 10.20 -7.68
CA MET A 151 -17.18 11.35 -6.76
C MET A 151 -17.98 12.53 -7.35
N LYS A 152 -17.81 12.81 -8.65
CA LYS A 152 -18.59 13.86 -9.33
C LYS A 152 -20.07 13.53 -9.34
N ARG A 153 -20.44 12.27 -9.57
CA ARG A 153 -21.83 11.80 -9.52
C ARG A 153 -22.42 11.97 -8.12
N MET A 154 -21.69 11.56 -7.08
CA MET A 154 -22.11 11.74 -5.69
C MET A 154 -22.29 13.22 -5.34
N LYS A 155 -21.37 14.11 -5.76
CA LYS A 155 -21.50 15.56 -5.58
C LYS A 155 -22.75 16.12 -6.25
N LEU A 156 -23.05 15.69 -7.48
CA LEU A 156 -24.25 16.14 -8.19
C LEU A 156 -25.52 15.72 -7.44
N VAL A 157 -25.60 14.46 -7.02
CA VAL A 157 -26.74 13.95 -6.24
C VAL A 157 -26.89 14.70 -4.92
N TYR A 158 -25.77 14.99 -4.24
CA TYR A 158 -25.77 15.79 -3.02
C TYR A 158 -26.32 17.20 -3.26
N ASN A 159 -25.81 17.91 -4.27
CA ASN A 159 -26.27 19.26 -4.62
C ASN A 159 -27.75 19.31 -5.01
N GLN A 160 -28.25 18.30 -5.73
CA GLN A 160 -29.68 18.19 -6.06
C GLN A 160 -30.55 18.05 -4.81
N LYS A 161 -30.13 17.20 -3.86
CA LYS A 161 -30.83 17.03 -2.58
C LYS A 161 -30.80 18.31 -1.75
N LEU A 162 -29.66 19.01 -1.71
CA LEU A 162 -29.52 20.29 -1.03
C LEU A 162 -30.45 21.35 -1.63
N SER A 163 -30.51 21.45 -2.97
CA SER A 163 -31.42 22.39 -3.64
C SER A 163 -32.89 22.07 -3.39
N ALA A 164 -33.28 20.79 -3.42
CA ALA A 164 -34.65 20.37 -3.10
C ALA A 164 -35.03 20.68 -1.65
N TYR A 165 -34.08 20.52 -0.72
CA TYR A 165 -34.25 20.92 0.67
C TYR A 165 -34.48 22.43 0.79
N GLY A 166 -33.62 23.25 0.18
CA GLY A 166 -33.76 24.71 0.20
C GLY A 166 -35.08 25.20 -0.40
N ALA A 167 -35.53 24.59 -1.51
CA ALA A 167 -36.83 24.90 -2.11
C ALA A 167 -37.99 24.60 -1.14
N GLY A 168 -37.94 23.45 -0.44
CA GLY A 168 -38.94 23.11 0.57
C GLY A 168 -38.97 24.09 1.75
N CYS A 169 -37.80 24.58 2.18
CA CYS A 169 -37.73 25.64 3.20
C CYS A 169 -38.37 26.93 2.69
N SER A 170 -38.01 27.41 1.49
CA SER A 170 -38.57 28.63 0.90
C SER A 170 -40.09 28.55 0.73
N GLU A 171 -40.62 27.41 0.31
CA GLU A 171 -42.06 27.21 0.15
C GLU A 171 -42.83 27.44 1.46
N VAL A 172 -42.29 27.01 2.61
CA VAL A 172 -42.92 27.23 3.92
C VAL A 172 -43.00 28.72 4.25
N PHE A 173 -41.93 29.48 4.02
CA PHE A 173 -41.90 30.92 4.26
C PHE A 173 -42.78 31.70 3.27
N ASP A 174 -42.84 31.26 2.02
CA ASP A 174 -43.71 31.85 1.00
C ASP A 174 -45.19 31.65 1.34
N ILE A 175 -45.59 30.46 1.79
CA ILE A 175 -46.95 30.18 2.27
C ILE A 175 -47.31 31.10 3.45
N GLU A 176 -46.41 31.26 4.42
CA GLU A 176 -46.64 32.16 5.55
C GLU A 176 -46.83 33.62 5.09
N ARG A 177 -45.98 34.10 4.17
CA ARG A 177 -46.10 35.44 3.59
C ARG A 177 -47.43 35.63 2.87
N ASP A 178 -47.84 34.66 2.05
CA ASP A 178 -49.09 34.73 1.29
C ASP A 178 -50.31 34.73 2.24
N MET A 179 -50.30 33.90 3.28
CA MET A 179 -51.34 33.90 4.31
C MET A 179 -51.40 35.24 5.06
N MET A 180 -50.24 35.80 5.45
CA MET A 180 -50.20 37.12 6.10
C MET A 180 -50.76 38.21 5.19
N HIS A 181 -50.44 38.19 3.89
CA HIS A 181 -50.97 39.14 2.93
C HIS A 181 -52.50 39.05 2.82
N GLN A 182 -53.07 37.84 2.72
CA GLN A 182 -54.52 37.65 2.68
C GLN A 182 -55.21 38.12 3.97
N LEU A 183 -54.64 37.84 5.13
CA LEU A 183 -55.18 38.32 6.42
C LEU A 183 -55.21 39.85 6.50
N GLN A 184 -54.13 40.50 6.05
CA GLN A 184 -54.05 41.97 5.98
C GLN A 184 -55.10 42.58 5.03
N LEU A 185 -55.31 41.98 3.86
CA LEU A 185 -56.34 42.42 2.89
C LEU A 185 -57.75 42.39 3.50
N HIS A 186 -58.01 41.48 4.43
CA HIS A 186 -59.29 41.35 5.13
C HIS A 186 -59.34 42.11 6.47
N GLY A 187 -58.36 42.99 6.75
CA GLY A 187 -58.33 43.82 7.96
C GLY A 187 -57.96 43.07 9.24
N LEU A 188 -57.45 41.83 9.13
CA LEU A 188 -57.00 41.03 10.26
C LEU A 188 -55.48 41.15 10.41
N ASN A 189 -55.04 41.95 11.40
CA ASN A 189 -53.62 42.05 11.75
C ASN A 189 -53.20 40.95 12.73
N ASN A 190 -53.04 39.74 12.22
CA ASN A 190 -52.47 38.62 12.97
C ASN A 190 -51.04 38.32 12.50
N ARG A 191 -50.12 38.15 13.46
CA ARG A 191 -48.76 37.66 13.18
C ARG A 191 -48.78 36.14 13.16
N LEU A 192 -48.44 35.55 12.02
CA LEU A 192 -48.18 34.12 11.91
C LEU A 192 -46.75 33.83 12.38
N ALA A 193 -46.50 32.58 12.80
CA ALA A 193 -45.20 32.09 13.25
C ALA A 193 -44.93 30.66 12.73
N ILE A 194 -45.33 30.40 11.50
CA ILE A 194 -45.17 29.10 10.82
C ILE A 194 -43.69 28.85 10.52
N GLY A 195 -42.97 29.84 9.99
CA GLY A 195 -41.54 29.76 9.69
C GLY A 195 -40.67 29.61 10.94
N ASP A 196 -41.02 30.30 12.04
CA ASP A 196 -40.33 30.16 13.33
C ASP A 196 -40.49 28.74 13.90
N LYS A 197 -41.71 28.17 13.83
CA LYS A 197 -41.98 26.79 14.25
C LYS A 197 -41.27 25.77 13.36
N PHE A 198 -41.25 26.01 12.05
CA PHE A 198 -40.55 25.15 11.10
C PHE A 198 -39.04 25.14 11.39
N THR A 199 -38.44 26.30 11.58
CA THR A 199 -37.01 26.43 11.96
C THR A 199 -36.69 25.69 13.25
N ALA A 200 -37.56 25.80 14.27
CA ALA A 200 -37.40 25.08 15.53
C ALA A 200 -37.45 23.54 15.35
N MET A 201 -38.29 23.04 14.42
CA MET A 201 -38.36 21.61 14.11
C MET A 201 -37.12 21.10 13.35
N MET A 202 -36.40 21.98 12.65
CA MET A 202 -35.23 21.66 11.83
C MET A 202 -33.89 21.86 12.55
N GLN A 203 -33.89 22.23 13.84
CA GLN A 203 -32.68 22.53 14.64
C GLN A 203 -31.61 21.42 14.70
N ASN A 204 -31.99 20.17 14.42
CA ASN A 204 -31.05 19.03 14.42
C ASN A 204 -30.47 18.69 13.03
N VAL A 205 -30.77 19.50 12.01
CA VAL A 205 -30.17 19.38 10.68
C VAL A 205 -28.87 20.20 10.65
N PRO A 206 -27.75 19.67 10.11
CA PRO A 206 -26.46 20.37 10.11
C PRO A 206 -26.55 21.77 9.50
N GLU A 207 -25.82 22.75 10.04
CA GLU A 207 -25.86 24.19 9.66
C GLU A 207 -25.62 24.48 8.17
N GLN A 208 -25.09 23.52 7.41
CA GLN A 208 -24.90 23.63 5.96
C GLN A 208 -26.23 23.60 5.16
N PHE A 209 -27.35 23.37 5.84
CA PHE A 209 -28.69 23.28 5.26
C PHE A 209 -29.61 24.44 5.69
N ASN A 210 -29.19 25.35 6.58
CA ASN A 210 -29.98 26.53 6.98
C ASN A 210 -29.61 27.79 6.18
#